data_AF-A0A5J9SW61-F1
#
_entry.id   AF-A0A5J9SW61-F1
#
_cell.length_a   1.000
_cell.length_b   1.000
_cell.length_c   1.000
_cell.angle_alpha   90.00
_cell.angle_beta   90.00
_cell.angle_gamma   90.00
#
_symmetry.space_group_name_H-M   'P 1'
#
loop_
_entity.id
_entity.type
_entity.pdbx_description
1 polymer ?
#
loop_
_entity_poly.entity_id
_entity_poly.type
_entity_poly.pdbx_seq_one_letter_code
_entity_poly.pdbx_strand_id
1 'polypeptide(L)'
;MTTQPVPNIVQNFGNHQQCPESATRLIIDEPQTICSSRQTASNNKCFLTRYNNKYCTRICKFIKHIRKLLIIPEKGKEDWKDEDSFPVLGMKILEKLAQDHDNCAEICKATGLVPKIVGFISYTNTSNSRKTLITTSSLKLVAKLASTTGEIGTVVRQKILEQPFLLSNLVDMLEDTGNVEQWKLMMVIIANLAIDEEIRKEIGSFHMVIPKLMHAFLGRHGSSNTTDDHMLRMVAGEALSKLSIEKPSYCSAMLEEATYDLIGNLQKMLGEDKYRYVAASLLWSLSVHSNDKMGDQHLLPALRVALAKMSDAEGKTLEALIGLTSQIICTSSIHEDKVKEPVSDADVANLAQKMVDTLNSIKQSPEYPRMRRVIVKMVIAVMESCSDYATTFERKGMMAALSKVERTLKLYKVEKCDVFYYKAGVVLETEEPLSELVAKAKRLIDPAAAASTRLFSSFQ
;
A
#
# COMPACT_ATOMS: atom_id res chain seq x y z
N MET A 1 29.40 4.34 60.33
CA MET A 1 30.63 4.27 59.51
C MET A 1 30.25 4.68 58.10
N THR A 2 30.26 5.99 57.84
CA THR A 2 31.32 6.73 57.10
C THR A 2 31.21 6.48 55.59
N THR A 3 30.57 7.35 54.78
CA THR A 3 31.10 8.62 54.21
C THR A 3 32.50 8.40 53.60
N GLN A 4 32.78 8.58 52.31
CA GLN A 4 32.44 9.68 51.40
C GLN A 4 32.62 9.31 49.90
N PRO A 5 32.09 10.15 48.98
CA PRO A 5 32.10 10.00 47.51
C PRO A 5 33.12 10.92 46.80
N VAL A 6 33.55 10.60 45.56
CA VAL A 6 34.36 11.50 44.70
C VAL A 6 34.29 11.05 43.22
N PRO A 7 34.36 11.90 42.16
CA PRO A 7 34.16 13.36 42.08
C PRO A 7 33.11 13.81 41.04
N ASN A 8 32.50 14.97 41.34
CA ASN A 8 32.00 15.92 40.35
C ASN A 8 33.16 16.46 39.50
N ILE A 9 33.02 16.42 38.17
CA ILE A 9 33.80 17.27 37.28
C ILE A 9 32.95 18.50 36.96
N VAL A 10 33.23 19.55 37.73
CA VAL A 10 32.95 20.93 37.33
C VAL A 10 34.08 21.34 36.40
N GLN A 11 33.78 21.65 35.13
CA GLN A 11 34.63 22.50 34.31
C GLN A 11 33.85 23.78 34.03
N ASN A 12 34.32 24.88 34.61
CA ASN A 12 33.81 26.21 34.37
C ASN A 12 34.98 27.09 33.87
N PHE A 13 34.71 27.76 32.75
CA PHE A 13 35.32 28.97 32.19
C PHE A 13 36.84 29.03 31.94
N GLY A 14 37.15 29.07 30.65
CA GLY A 14 38.40 29.58 30.09
C GLY A 14 38.20 30.00 28.64
N ASN A 15 37.61 31.19 28.45
CA ASN A 15 37.72 32.11 27.32
C ASN A 15 38.27 31.57 25.99
N HIS A 16 37.41 31.52 24.96
CA HIS A 16 37.83 31.99 23.63
C HIS A 16 36.63 32.56 22.85
N GLN A 17 36.71 33.88 22.68
CA GLN A 17 36.29 34.67 21.52
C GLN A 17 34.87 34.51 20.98
N GLN A 18 34.04 35.48 21.36
CA GLN A 18 32.98 36.04 20.51
C GLN A 18 33.51 36.27 19.09
N CYS A 19 32.91 35.58 18.11
CA CYS A 19 32.89 36.03 16.72
C CYS A 19 31.53 36.71 16.45
N PRO A 20 31.51 37.83 15.71
CA PRO A 20 30.35 38.71 15.67
C PRO A 20 29.24 38.18 14.76
N GLU A 21 28.02 38.49 15.15
CA GLU A 21 26.88 38.58 14.24
C GLU A 21 27.20 39.53 13.08
N SER A 22 27.49 38.98 11.91
CA SER A 22 27.43 39.73 10.65
C SER A 22 26.18 39.33 9.89
N ALA A 23 25.10 40.07 10.17
CA ALA A 23 23.95 40.17 9.29
C ALA A 23 24.40 40.62 7.90
N THR A 24 24.41 39.72 6.93
CA THR A 24 24.52 40.12 5.52
C THR A 24 23.13 40.59 5.09
N ARG A 25 22.83 41.88 5.33
CA ARG A 25 21.75 42.58 4.63
C ARG A 25 22.12 42.61 3.15
N LEU A 26 21.42 41.82 2.33
CA LEU A 26 21.30 42.12 0.90
C LEU A 26 20.45 43.38 0.78
N ILE A 27 21.10 44.55 0.78
CA ILE A 27 20.54 45.79 0.26
C ILE A 27 20.48 45.61 -1.25
N ILE A 28 19.28 45.43 -1.78
CA ILE A 28 19.03 45.56 -3.21
C ILE A 28 18.76 47.04 -3.43
N ASP A 29 19.79 47.77 -3.87
CA ASP A 29 19.64 49.15 -4.32
C ASP A 29 18.70 49.21 -5.53
N GLU A 30 17.71 50.11 -5.45
CA GLU A 30 16.90 50.55 -6.58
C GLU A 30 17.78 51.16 -7.67
N PRO A 31 17.60 50.83 -8.97
CA PRO A 31 18.19 51.64 -10.02
C PRO A 31 17.35 52.90 -10.18
N GLN A 32 17.76 53.97 -9.51
CA GLN A 32 17.37 55.32 -9.89
C GLN A 32 17.95 55.65 -11.27
N THR A 33 17.05 55.98 -12.19
CA THR A 33 17.28 56.73 -13.42
C THR A 33 18.25 57.90 -13.19
N ILE A 34 19.33 57.98 -13.97
CA ILE A 34 19.90 59.18 -14.60
C ILE A 34 20.93 58.71 -15.63
N CYS A 35 20.69 58.99 -16.91
CA CYS A 35 21.73 59.50 -17.82
C CYS A 35 21.08 60.21 -18.99
N SER A 36 21.13 61.54 -18.91
CA SER A 36 21.01 62.48 -20.00
C SER A 36 22.02 62.17 -21.10
N SER A 37 21.60 62.18 -22.37
CA SER A 37 22.10 63.13 -23.41
C SER A 37 21.69 62.72 -24.83
N ARG A 38 21.11 63.72 -25.51
CA ARG A 38 21.16 64.08 -26.95
C ARG A 38 21.28 63.00 -28.03
N GLN A 39 20.29 63.07 -28.92
CA GLN A 39 20.29 62.68 -30.34
C GLN A 39 21.65 62.78 -31.04
N THR A 40 22.01 61.73 -31.77
CA THR A 40 22.47 61.81 -33.17
C THR A 40 22.23 60.49 -33.88
N ALA A 41 21.69 60.57 -35.09
CA ALA A 41 21.47 59.46 -36.00
C ALA A 41 22.78 58.90 -36.57
N SER A 42 22.89 57.58 -36.70
CA SER A 42 23.60 56.93 -37.81
C SER A 42 23.31 55.44 -37.83
N ASN A 43 22.92 54.97 -39.00
CA ASN A 43 22.89 53.59 -39.47
C ASN A 43 23.88 52.64 -38.76
N ASN A 44 23.36 51.52 -38.24
CA ASN A 44 23.93 50.22 -38.57
C ASN A 44 22.88 49.11 -38.49
N LYS A 45 22.78 48.43 -39.63
CA LYS A 45 21.94 47.27 -39.90
C LYS A 45 22.39 46.09 -39.02
N CYS A 46 21.38 45.41 -38.48
CA CYS A 46 21.24 43.95 -38.46
C CYS A 46 22.43 43.13 -37.93
N PHE A 47 22.28 42.53 -36.74
CA PHE A 47 22.56 41.10 -36.51
C PHE A 47 22.19 40.79 -35.05
N LEU A 48 20.92 40.49 -34.78
CA LEU A 48 20.56 39.62 -33.67
C LEU A 48 19.29 38.86 -34.06
N THR A 49 19.59 37.67 -34.54
CA THR A 49 18.73 36.64 -35.09
C THR A 49 17.62 36.27 -34.10
N ARG A 50 16.40 36.36 -34.61
CA ARG A 50 15.15 35.72 -34.17
C ARG A 50 15.39 34.33 -33.56
N TYR A 51 15.39 34.21 -32.23
CA TYR A 51 15.25 32.93 -31.52
C TYR A 51 14.12 32.99 -30.47
N ASN A 52 13.03 32.30 -30.82
CA ASN A 52 11.91 31.80 -30.00
C ASN A 52 11.31 32.64 -28.85
N ASN A 53 10.52 33.64 -29.26
CA ASN A 53 9.64 34.48 -28.44
C ASN A 53 8.60 33.68 -27.57
N LYS A 54 8.21 32.45 -27.94
CA LYS A 54 7.22 31.66 -27.16
C LYS A 54 7.74 31.13 -25.81
N TYR A 55 9.02 30.79 -25.71
CA TYR A 55 9.59 30.18 -24.49
C TYR A 55 9.82 31.24 -23.41
N CYS A 56 10.39 32.40 -23.78
CA CYS A 56 10.52 33.56 -22.89
C CYS A 56 9.14 34.06 -22.42
N THR A 57 8.12 34.07 -23.27
CA THR A 57 6.78 34.50 -22.88
C THR A 57 6.14 33.56 -21.84
N ARG A 58 6.38 32.24 -21.95
CA ARG A 58 5.90 31.25 -20.98
C ARG A 58 6.63 31.36 -19.64
N ILE A 59 7.95 31.53 -19.65
CA ILE A 59 8.76 31.74 -18.45
C ILE A 59 8.36 33.06 -17.76
N CYS A 60 8.16 34.15 -18.51
CA CYS A 60 7.69 35.41 -17.95
C CYS A 60 6.27 35.32 -17.37
N LYS A 61 5.37 34.53 -17.97
CA LYS A 61 4.03 34.26 -17.43
C LYS A 61 4.08 33.41 -16.15
N PHE A 62 4.96 32.40 -16.12
CA PHE A 62 5.21 31.56 -14.95
C PHE A 62 5.81 32.38 -13.79
N ILE A 63 6.82 33.21 -14.07
CA ILE A 63 7.42 34.12 -13.07
C ILE A 63 6.40 35.17 -12.59
N LYS A 64 5.51 35.67 -13.47
CA LYS A 64 4.39 36.55 -13.05
C LYS A 64 3.38 35.84 -12.16
N HIS A 65 3.10 34.55 -12.39
CA HIS A 65 2.24 33.74 -11.54
C HIS A 65 2.88 33.47 -10.17
N ILE A 66 4.16 33.10 -10.15
CA ILE A 66 4.92 32.92 -8.91
C ILE A 66 5.00 34.23 -8.12
N ARG A 67 5.23 35.38 -8.78
CA ARG A 67 5.19 36.69 -8.12
C ARG A 67 3.82 37.03 -7.55
N LYS A 68 2.71 36.67 -8.24
CA LYS A 68 1.35 36.82 -7.71
C LYS A 68 1.07 35.92 -6.51
N LEU A 69 1.67 34.73 -6.47
CA LEU A 69 1.60 33.81 -5.33
C LEU A 69 2.51 34.23 -4.16
N LEU A 70 3.51 35.08 -4.41
CA LEU A 70 4.45 35.62 -3.42
C LEU A 70 4.07 37.03 -2.91
N ILE A 71 2.93 37.60 -3.32
CA ILE A 71 2.42 38.83 -2.72
C ILE A 71 1.90 38.48 -1.33
N ILE A 72 2.70 38.80 -0.32
CA ILE A 72 2.30 38.72 1.09
C ILE A 72 1.26 39.84 1.32
N PRO A 73 0.04 39.55 1.82
CA PRO A 73 -0.90 40.60 2.17
C PRO A 73 -0.32 41.49 3.26
N GLU A 74 -0.47 42.81 3.11
CA GLU A 74 -0.15 43.73 4.20
C GLU A 74 -0.95 43.36 5.45
N LYS A 75 -0.26 43.49 6.58
CA LYS A 75 -0.61 43.01 7.91
C LYS A 75 -1.88 43.68 8.45
N GLY A 76 -3.04 43.28 7.93
CA GLY A 76 -4.34 43.44 8.57
C GLY A 76 -4.55 42.29 9.56
N LYS A 77 -5.20 42.55 10.69
CA LYS A 77 -5.52 41.56 11.72
C LYS A 77 -6.47 40.49 11.15
N GLU A 78 -5.93 39.50 10.45
CA GLU A 78 -6.59 38.25 10.16
C GLU A 78 -6.27 37.29 11.31
N ASP A 79 -7.30 36.72 11.92
CA ASP A 79 -7.17 35.59 12.84
C ASP A 79 -6.52 34.44 12.07
N TRP A 80 -5.21 34.28 12.23
CA TRP A 80 -4.45 33.17 11.65
C TRP A 80 -5.07 31.86 12.13
N LYS A 81 -5.73 31.13 11.24
CA LYS A 81 -6.24 29.80 11.58
C LYS A 81 -5.04 28.86 11.60
N ASP A 82 -5.04 27.89 12.52
CA ASP A 82 -3.94 26.92 12.67
C ASP A 82 -3.60 26.14 11.38
N GLU A 83 -4.52 26.12 10.40
CA GLU A 83 -4.35 25.55 9.06
C GLU A 83 -3.38 26.32 8.14
N ASP A 84 -3.07 27.58 8.44
CA ASP A 84 -2.21 28.46 7.63
C ASP A 84 -0.72 28.37 8.02
N SER A 85 -0.38 27.44 8.91
CA SER A 85 0.99 27.15 9.32
C SER A 85 1.84 26.67 8.13
N PHE A 86 3.01 27.29 7.89
CA PHE A 86 3.91 26.93 6.79
C PHE A 86 4.24 25.42 6.71
N PRO A 87 4.51 24.70 7.82
CA PRO A 87 4.63 23.25 7.81
C PRO A 87 3.41 22.52 7.23
N VAL A 88 2.19 22.88 7.65
CA VAL A 88 0.95 22.23 7.19
C VAL A 88 0.75 22.46 5.69
N LEU A 89 0.95 23.70 5.23
CA LEU A 89 0.89 24.03 3.80
C LEU A 89 1.95 23.28 3.00
N GLY A 90 3.18 23.19 3.51
CA GLY A 90 4.26 22.42 2.92
C GLY A 90 3.90 20.95 2.76
N MET A 91 3.36 20.30 3.80
CA MET A 91 2.91 18.91 3.73
C MET A 91 1.80 18.72 2.69
N LYS A 92 0.78 19.60 2.67
CA LYS A 92 -0.33 19.54 1.69
C LYS A 92 0.17 19.68 0.24
N ILE A 93 1.16 20.53 -0.01
CA ILE A 93 1.76 20.69 -1.35
C ILE A 93 2.49 19.40 -1.76
N LEU A 94 3.32 18.86 -0.87
CA LEU A 94 4.05 17.62 -1.14
C LEU A 94 3.11 16.43 -1.35
N GLU A 95 2.03 16.34 -0.57
CA GLU A 95 1.03 15.26 -0.69
C GLU A 95 0.33 15.29 -2.04
N LYS A 96 0.04 16.50 -2.56
CA LYS A 96 -0.52 16.69 -3.90
C LYS A 96 0.49 16.35 -5.01
N LEU A 97 1.77 16.66 -4.82
CA LEU A 97 2.82 16.30 -5.77
C LEU A 97 3.07 14.79 -5.81
N ALA A 98 3.01 14.13 -4.65
CA ALA A 98 3.17 12.69 -4.47
C ALA A 98 2.03 11.84 -5.11
N GLN A 99 1.08 12.45 -5.82
CA GLN A 99 0.13 11.69 -6.64
C GLN A 99 0.82 11.02 -7.84
N ASP A 100 1.94 11.60 -8.31
CA ASP A 100 2.80 11.04 -9.34
C ASP A 100 3.93 10.22 -8.72
N HIS A 101 4.17 9.01 -9.24
CA HIS A 101 5.16 8.09 -8.68
C HIS A 101 6.60 8.62 -8.80
N ASP A 102 6.94 9.31 -9.88
CA ASP A 102 8.28 9.89 -10.06
C ASP A 102 8.51 11.03 -9.07
N ASN A 103 7.47 11.84 -8.81
CA ASN A 103 7.53 12.85 -7.76
C ASN A 103 7.75 12.24 -6.36
N CYS A 104 7.16 11.07 -6.05
CA CYS A 104 7.45 10.36 -4.79
C CYS A 104 8.95 10.03 -4.67
N ALA A 105 9.55 9.55 -5.77
CA ALA A 105 10.98 9.24 -5.80
C ALA A 105 11.82 10.50 -5.53
N GLU A 106 11.51 11.62 -6.17
CA GLU A 106 12.22 12.88 -6.01
C GLU A 106 12.06 13.47 -4.60
N ILE A 107 10.84 13.44 -4.03
CA ILE A 107 10.58 13.84 -2.65
C ILE A 107 11.44 13.03 -1.67
N CYS A 108 11.55 11.71 -1.86
CA CYS A 108 12.36 10.84 -1.02
C CYS A 108 13.88 10.94 -1.31
N LYS A 109 14.29 11.47 -2.46
CA LYS A 109 15.71 11.74 -2.77
C LYS A 109 16.19 13.07 -2.20
N ALA A 110 15.29 14.05 -2.03
CA ALA A 110 15.64 15.36 -1.51
C ALA A 110 16.28 15.27 -0.11
N THR A 111 17.54 15.68 -0.01
CA THR A 111 18.35 15.60 1.21
C THR A 111 17.67 16.33 2.37
N GLY A 112 17.50 15.64 3.49
CA GLY A 112 16.93 16.20 4.72
C GLY A 112 15.41 16.34 4.73
N LEU A 113 14.71 16.08 3.62
CA LEU A 113 13.27 16.27 3.55
C LEU A 113 12.50 15.19 4.33
N VAL A 114 12.78 13.90 4.08
CA VAL A 114 12.13 12.78 4.79
C VAL A 114 12.40 12.83 6.30
N PRO A 115 13.64 13.04 6.79
CA PRO A 115 13.88 13.22 8.23
C PRO A 115 13.07 14.37 8.83
N LYS A 116 12.91 15.49 8.10
CA LYS A 116 12.12 16.63 8.57
C LYS A 116 10.64 16.33 8.64
N ILE A 117 10.09 15.59 7.67
CA ILE A 117 8.70 15.10 7.69
C ILE A 117 8.50 14.16 8.89
N VAL A 118 9.40 13.20 9.11
CA VAL A 118 9.32 12.28 10.25
C VAL A 118 9.49 13.00 11.59
N GLY A 119 10.34 14.03 11.66
CA GLY A 119 10.48 14.86 12.86
C GLY A 119 9.18 15.54 13.28
N PHE A 120 8.29 15.86 12.33
CA PHE A 120 6.96 16.40 12.62
C PHE A 120 5.94 15.36 13.12
N ILE A 121 6.25 14.06 12.96
CA ILE A 121 5.47 12.95 13.50
C ILE A 121 5.84 12.68 14.97
N SER A 122 6.86 13.37 15.52
CA SER A 122 7.26 13.23 16.93
C SER A 122 6.07 13.42 17.87
N TYR A 123 5.62 12.29 18.43
CA TYR A 123 4.48 12.26 19.30
C TYR A 123 4.89 12.87 20.65
N THR A 124 4.25 13.97 21.02
CA THR A 124 4.27 14.45 22.41
C THR A 124 2.82 14.68 22.78
N ASN A 125 2.40 14.14 23.93
CA ASN A 125 1.05 14.22 24.49
C ASN A 125 0.65 15.66 24.94
N THR A 126 0.97 16.65 24.13
CA THR A 126 0.69 18.05 24.37
C THR A 126 -0.54 18.42 23.56
N SER A 127 -1.61 18.85 24.23
CA SER A 127 -2.90 19.29 23.69
C SER A 127 -2.82 20.59 22.86
N ASN A 128 -1.83 20.70 21.98
CA ASN A 128 -1.62 21.83 21.10
C ASN A 128 -2.22 21.54 19.71
N SER A 129 -3.33 22.20 19.39
CA SER A 129 -4.06 22.08 18.11
C SER A 129 -3.14 22.20 16.90
N ARG A 130 -2.17 23.12 16.92
CA ARG A 130 -1.18 23.30 15.85
C ARG A 130 -0.27 22.09 15.68
N LYS A 131 0.20 21.51 16.79
CA LYS A 131 1.06 20.32 16.74
C LYS A 131 0.29 19.14 16.17
N THR A 132 -0.95 18.94 16.60
CA THR A 132 -1.85 17.91 16.06
C THR A 132 -2.03 18.04 14.55
N LEU A 133 -2.26 19.24 14.02
CA LEU A 133 -2.40 19.47 12.58
C LEU A 133 -1.12 19.19 11.78
N ILE A 134 0.03 19.60 12.32
CA ILE A 134 1.35 19.31 11.72
C ILE A 134 1.60 17.80 11.68
N THR A 135 1.36 17.10 12.79
CA THR A 135 1.50 15.65 12.88
C THR A 135 0.55 14.94 11.92
N THR A 136 -0.74 15.30 11.90
CA THR A 136 -1.74 14.70 11.01
C THR A 136 -1.40 14.92 9.52
N SER A 137 -1.00 16.13 9.13
CA SER A 137 -0.61 16.41 7.73
C SER A 137 0.68 15.69 7.33
N SER A 138 1.62 15.53 8.25
CA SER A 138 2.86 14.76 8.01
C SER A 138 2.56 13.26 7.86
N LEU A 139 1.68 12.71 8.70
CA LEU A 139 1.20 11.33 8.58
C LEU A 139 0.48 11.08 7.26
N LYS A 140 -0.35 12.03 6.78
CA LYS A 140 -0.99 11.95 5.45
C LYS A 140 0.04 11.86 4.33
N LEU A 141 1.06 12.71 4.35
CA LEU A 141 2.14 12.68 3.37
C LEU A 141 2.90 11.35 3.42
N VAL A 142 3.30 10.87 4.61
CA VAL A 142 4.01 9.58 4.74
C VAL A 142 3.14 8.42 4.28
N ALA A 143 1.85 8.38 4.63
CA ALA A 143 0.92 7.38 4.15
C ALA A 143 0.82 7.37 2.62
N LYS A 144 0.77 8.56 2.00
CA LYS A 144 0.75 8.71 0.55
C LYS A 144 2.05 8.23 -0.11
N LEU A 145 3.21 8.63 0.42
CA LEU A 145 4.51 8.18 -0.10
C LEU A 145 4.66 6.66 0.02
N ALA A 146 4.34 6.09 1.18
CA ALA A 146 4.42 4.65 1.42
C ALA A 146 3.46 3.84 0.52
N SER A 147 2.35 4.44 0.07
CA SER A 147 1.38 3.80 -0.84
C SER A 147 1.87 3.68 -2.29
N THR A 148 3.01 4.28 -2.64
CA THR A 148 3.61 4.21 -3.99
C THR A 148 3.86 2.75 -4.36
N THR A 149 3.50 2.35 -5.58
CA THR A 149 3.61 0.96 -6.05
C THR A 149 4.81 0.74 -6.96
N GLY A 150 5.12 -0.52 -7.25
CA GLY A 150 6.25 -0.90 -8.11
C GLY A 150 7.61 -0.68 -7.46
N GLU A 151 8.66 -0.71 -8.27
CA GLU A 151 10.06 -0.57 -7.82
C GLU A 151 10.32 0.76 -7.10
N ILE A 152 9.72 1.85 -7.60
CA ILE A 152 9.78 3.17 -6.94
C ILE A 152 9.20 3.09 -5.53
N GLY A 153 8.06 2.40 -5.38
CA GLY A 153 7.40 2.19 -4.10
C GLY A 153 8.29 1.52 -3.07
N THR A 154 9.01 0.48 -3.48
CA THR A 154 9.96 -0.26 -2.63
C THR A 154 11.07 0.65 -2.13
N VAL A 155 11.69 1.42 -3.02
CA VAL A 155 12.74 2.38 -2.65
C VAL A 155 12.20 3.48 -1.71
N VAL A 156 11.00 3.97 -1.98
CA VAL A 156 10.35 5.00 -1.14
C VAL A 156 10.06 4.46 0.27
N ARG A 157 9.48 3.27 0.39
CA ARG A 157 9.18 2.65 1.70
C ARG A 157 10.44 2.35 2.50
N GLN A 158 11.48 1.84 1.85
CA GLN A 158 12.78 1.61 2.49
C GLN A 158 13.35 2.91 3.07
N LYS A 159 13.38 3.99 2.28
CA LYS A 159 13.86 5.29 2.75
C LYS A 159 13.05 5.89 3.88
N ILE A 160 11.73 5.66 3.89
CA ILE A 160 10.85 6.10 4.98
C ILE A 160 11.19 5.33 6.26
N LEU A 161 11.38 4.01 6.17
CA LEU A 161 11.73 3.17 7.32
C LEU A 161 13.10 3.49 7.91
N GLU A 162 14.10 3.78 7.06
CA GLU A 162 15.45 4.17 7.47
C GLU A 162 15.49 5.43 8.35
N GLN A 163 14.39 6.19 8.42
CA GLN A 163 14.33 7.37 9.27
C GLN A 163 14.33 6.98 10.75
N PRO A 164 15.30 7.50 11.54
CA PRO A 164 15.33 7.27 12.97
C PRO A 164 13.99 7.66 13.62
N PHE A 165 13.57 6.87 14.61
CA PHE A 165 12.38 7.10 15.42
C PHE A 165 11.03 7.00 14.70
N LEU A 166 10.95 6.73 13.39
CA LEU A 166 9.65 6.58 12.72
C LEU A 166 8.82 5.48 13.40
N LEU A 167 9.35 4.26 13.49
CA LEU A 167 8.63 3.13 14.09
C LEU A 167 8.28 3.40 15.55
N SER A 168 9.22 3.95 16.34
CA SER A 168 8.95 4.33 17.74
C SER A 168 7.78 5.29 17.84
N ASN A 169 7.76 6.37 17.04
CA ASN A 169 6.65 7.33 17.04
C ASN A 169 5.32 6.67 16.67
N LEU A 170 5.30 5.75 15.69
CA LEU A 170 4.08 5.03 15.31
C LEU A 170 3.60 4.09 16.42
N VAL A 171 4.52 3.42 17.11
CA VAL A 171 4.24 2.54 18.24
C VAL A 171 3.73 3.33 19.44
N ASP A 172 4.39 4.42 19.81
CA ASP A 172 3.96 5.30 20.91
C ASP A 172 2.54 5.84 20.66
N MET A 173 2.22 6.15 19.40
CA MET A 173 0.86 6.53 19.00
C MET A 173 -0.16 5.40 19.18
N LEU A 174 0.18 4.13 18.98
CA LEU A 174 -0.71 2.98 19.24
C LEU A 174 -1.05 2.83 20.73
N GLU A 175 -0.25 3.42 21.62
CA GLU A 175 -0.48 3.36 23.06
C GLU A 175 -1.50 4.40 23.55
N ASP A 176 -1.60 5.56 22.89
CA ASP A 176 -2.46 6.69 23.31
C ASP A 176 -3.82 6.71 22.60
N THR A 177 -4.92 6.84 23.34
CA THR A 177 -6.31 6.72 22.84
C THR A 177 -6.91 8.00 22.25
N GLY A 178 -6.12 9.06 22.03
CA GLY A 178 -6.64 10.41 21.85
C GLY A 178 -7.08 10.84 20.44
N ASN A 179 -6.53 10.28 19.36
CA ASN A 179 -6.78 10.78 17.99
C ASN A 179 -7.01 9.68 16.93
N VAL A 180 -8.29 9.41 16.65
CA VAL A 180 -8.74 8.37 15.70
C VAL A 180 -8.19 8.58 14.28
N GLU A 181 -8.07 9.83 13.81
CA GLU A 181 -7.55 10.12 12.46
C GLU A 181 -6.07 9.76 12.37
N GLN A 182 -5.27 10.13 13.37
CA GLN A 182 -3.84 9.81 13.42
C GLN A 182 -3.62 8.30 13.55
N TRP A 183 -4.45 7.63 14.36
CA TRP A 183 -4.45 6.17 14.46
C TRP A 183 -4.68 5.50 13.13
N LYS A 184 -5.74 5.92 12.44
CA LYS A 184 -6.05 5.41 11.10
C LYS A 184 -4.86 5.59 10.16
N LEU A 185 -4.26 6.79 10.12
CA LEU A 185 -3.13 7.07 9.24
C LEU A 185 -1.90 6.22 9.59
N MET A 186 -1.60 6.06 10.88
CA MET A 186 -0.50 5.21 11.35
C MET A 186 -0.71 3.74 10.97
N MET A 187 -1.92 3.20 11.11
CA MET A 187 -2.22 1.84 10.66
C MET A 187 -2.13 1.71 9.13
N VAL A 188 -2.51 2.75 8.37
CA VAL A 188 -2.30 2.79 6.90
C VAL A 188 -0.80 2.75 6.57
N ILE A 189 0.01 3.51 7.30
CA ILE A 189 1.48 3.52 7.11
C ILE A 189 2.03 2.12 7.40
N ILE A 190 1.67 1.50 8.53
CA ILE A 190 2.09 0.13 8.88
C ILE A 190 1.69 -0.86 7.78
N ALA A 191 0.44 -0.80 7.30
CA ALA A 191 -0.04 -1.65 6.22
C ALA A 191 0.77 -1.44 4.94
N ASN A 192 1.12 -0.20 4.58
CA ASN A 192 1.89 0.07 3.37
C ASN A 192 3.35 -0.37 3.52
N LEU A 193 3.97 -0.13 4.67
CA LEU A 193 5.34 -0.55 4.96
C LEU A 193 5.48 -2.09 4.98
N ALA A 194 4.49 -2.81 5.52
CA ALA A 194 4.47 -4.27 5.60
C ALA A 194 4.34 -4.98 4.23
N ILE A 195 4.26 -4.23 3.12
CA ILE A 195 4.32 -4.78 1.76
C ILE A 195 5.71 -5.37 1.47
N ASP A 196 6.77 -4.74 1.99
CA ASP A 196 8.14 -5.21 1.79
C ASP A 196 8.56 -6.18 2.91
N GLU A 197 9.19 -7.29 2.54
CA GLU A 197 9.44 -8.39 3.47
C GLU A 197 10.39 -8.00 4.62
N GLU A 198 11.48 -7.27 4.32
CA GLU A 198 12.43 -6.85 5.35
C GLU A 198 11.79 -5.87 6.33
N ILE A 199 11.08 -4.87 5.80
CA ILE A 199 10.35 -3.87 6.60
C ILE A 199 9.31 -4.55 7.49
N ARG A 200 8.57 -5.52 6.94
CA ARG A 200 7.59 -6.32 7.67
C ARG A 200 8.21 -7.06 8.86
N LYS A 201 9.41 -7.62 8.72
CA LYS A 201 10.15 -8.28 9.83
C LYS A 201 10.52 -7.27 10.90
N GLU A 202 10.99 -6.08 10.51
CA GLU A 202 11.35 -5.02 11.44
C GLU A 202 10.15 -4.55 12.26
N ILE A 203 9.01 -4.27 11.60
CA ILE A 203 7.76 -3.88 12.27
C ILE A 203 7.32 -4.97 13.25
N GLY A 204 7.33 -6.24 12.82
CA GLY A 204 6.90 -7.34 13.67
C GLY A 204 7.86 -7.70 14.81
N SER A 205 9.05 -7.09 14.89
CA SER A 205 9.91 -7.19 16.08
C SER A 205 9.33 -6.44 17.30
N PHE A 206 8.41 -5.48 17.06
CA PHE A 206 7.70 -4.73 18.09
C PHE A 206 6.48 -5.52 18.58
N HIS A 207 6.62 -6.16 19.75
CA HIS A 207 5.63 -7.10 20.30
C HIS A 207 4.22 -6.50 20.52
N MET A 208 4.09 -5.18 20.64
CA MET A 208 2.81 -4.49 20.86
C MET A 208 2.03 -4.20 19.56
N VAL A 209 2.65 -4.27 18.39
CA VAL A 209 1.99 -3.91 17.12
C VAL A 209 0.83 -4.84 16.82
N ILE A 210 1.05 -6.16 16.87
CA ILE A 210 0.01 -7.16 16.57
C ILE A 210 -1.16 -7.07 17.56
N PRO A 211 -0.96 -7.11 18.90
CA PRO A 211 -2.06 -7.01 19.87
C PRO A 211 -2.89 -5.74 19.72
N LYS A 212 -2.25 -4.59 19.47
CA LYS A 212 -2.96 -3.30 19.29
C LYS A 212 -3.78 -3.28 18.00
N LEU A 213 -3.24 -3.79 16.90
CA LEU A 213 -3.97 -3.92 15.65
C LEU A 213 -5.15 -4.91 15.79
N MET A 214 -4.98 -6.02 16.52
CA MET A 214 -6.08 -6.95 16.82
C MET A 214 -7.20 -6.29 17.60
N HIS A 215 -6.85 -5.57 18.66
CA HIS A 215 -7.81 -4.83 19.48
C HIS A 215 -8.60 -3.80 18.66
N ALA A 216 -7.91 -3.07 17.76
CA ALA A 216 -8.54 -2.13 16.85
C ALA A 216 -9.42 -2.84 15.81
N PHE A 217 -8.94 -3.89 15.15
CA PHE A 217 -9.66 -4.64 14.12
C PHE A 217 -10.97 -5.24 14.63
N LEU A 218 -10.95 -5.79 15.84
CA LEU A 218 -12.11 -6.44 16.46
C LEU A 218 -13.09 -5.45 17.11
N GLY A 219 -12.86 -4.13 17.00
CA GLY A 219 -13.77 -3.10 17.50
C GLY A 219 -13.89 -3.11 19.02
N ARG A 220 -12.80 -3.43 19.72
CA ARG A 220 -12.78 -3.50 21.21
C ARG A 220 -12.33 -2.18 21.84
N HIS A 221 -11.98 -1.19 21.04
CA HIS A 221 -11.93 0.19 21.50
C HIS A 221 -13.35 0.57 21.95
N GLY A 222 -13.53 1.07 23.18
CA GLY A 222 -14.83 1.37 23.79
C GLY A 222 -15.63 2.49 23.11
N SER A 223 -15.55 2.62 21.79
CA SER A 223 -16.17 3.64 20.97
C SER A 223 -17.47 3.13 20.35
N SER A 224 -18.43 4.05 20.27
CA SER A 224 -19.71 3.94 19.57
C SER A 224 -19.56 3.44 18.13
N ASN A 225 -20.57 2.72 17.62
CA ASN A 225 -20.73 2.24 16.22
C ASN A 225 -20.74 3.39 15.19
N THR A 226 -19.67 4.17 15.11
CA THR A 226 -19.51 5.34 14.25
C THR A 226 -18.82 4.95 12.94
N THR A 227 -18.94 5.81 11.91
CA THR A 227 -18.28 5.59 10.61
C THR A 227 -16.75 5.54 10.75
N ASP A 228 -16.18 6.31 11.68
CA ASP A 228 -14.74 6.33 11.94
C ASP A 228 -14.23 5.04 12.57
N ASP A 229 -15.00 4.43 13.49
CA ASP A 229 -14.70 3.12 14.07
C ASP A 229 -14.58 2.05 12.98
N HIS A 230 -15.52 2.03 12.03
CA HIS A 230 -15.49 1.06 10.96
C HIS A 230 -14.29 1.18 10.02
N MET A 231 -13.88 2.41 9.67
CA MET A 231 -12.69 2.62 8.83
C MET A 231 -11.42 2.22 9.57
N LEU A 232 -11.34 2.53 10.87
CA LEU A 232 -10.22 2.12 11.71
C LEU A 232 -10.09 0.59 11.74
N ARG A 233 -11.20 -0.12 11.93
CA ARG A 233 -11.24 -1.59 11.87
C ARG A 233 -10.73 -2.11 10.52
N MET A 234 -11.20 -1.55 9.41
CA MET A 234 -10.75 -1.95 8.07
C MET A 234 -9.24 -1.80 7.89
N VAL A 235 -8.69 -0.64 8.26
CA VAL A 235 -7.25 -0.40 8.12
C VAL A 235 -6.45 -1.32 9.04
N ALA A 236 -6.91 -1.56 10.26
CA ALA A 236 -6.27 -2.50 11.19
C ALA A 236 -6.24 -3.93 10.64
N GLY A 237 -7.36 -4.39 10.07
CA GLY A 237 -7.45 -5.70 9.42
C GLY A 237 -6.53 -5.82 8.19
N GLU A 238 -6.44 -4.77 7.39
CA GLU A 238 -5.50 -4.72 6.26
C GLU A 238 -4.04 -4.79 6.74
N ALA A 239 -3.69 -4.03 7.78
CA ALA A 239 -2.35 -4.06 8.38
C ALA A 239 -2.00 -5.47 8.90
N LEU A 240 -2.90 -6.10 9.66
CA LEU A 240 -2.72 -7.48 10.13
C LEU A 240 -2.53 -8.45 8.97
N SER A 241 -3.39 -8.40 7.96
CA SER A 241 -3.29 -9.28 6.79
C SER A 241 -1.94 -9.15 6.10
N LYS A 242 -1.39 -7.93 5.99
CA LYS A 242 -0.10 -7.67 5.37
C LYS A 242 1.09 -8.09 6.22
N LEU A 243 0.99 -7.95 7.54
CA LEU A 243 2.02 -8.43 8.46
C LEU A 243 2.09 -9.96 8.45
N SER A 244 0.96 -10.66 8.35
CA SER A 244 0.87 -12.12 8.40
C SER A 244 1.50 -12.87 7.21
N ILE A 245 1.67 -12.20 6.07
CA ILE A 245 2.13 -12.85 4.83
C ILE A 245 3.52 -13.41 5.01
N GLU A 246 3.66 -14.71 4.77
CA GLU A 246 4.93 -15.46 4.86
C GLU A 246 5.59 -15.32 6.25
N LYS A 247 4.75 -15.11 7.28
CA LYS A 247 5.17 -15.00 8.69
C LYS A 247 4.32 -15.89 9.59
N PRO A 248 4.57 -17.22 9.60
CA PRO A 248 3.85 -18.16 10.46
C PRO A 248 3.90 -17.82 11.95
N SER A 249 4.98 -17.20 12.42
CA SER A 249 5.11 -16.71 13.80
C SER A 249 4.06 -15.67 14.15
N TYR A 250 3.72 -14.76 13.22
CA TYR A 250 2.73 -13.72 13.46
C TYR A 250 1.30 -14.27 13.41
N CYS A 251 1.02 -15.18 12.47
CA CYS A 251 -0.25 -15.92 12.45
C CYS A 251 -0.47 -16.71 13.75
N SER A 252 0.58 -17.37 14.25
CA SER A 252 0.54 -18.08 15.53
C SER A 252 0.25 -17.15 16.70
N ALA A 253 0.97 -16.02 16.80
CA ALA A 253 0.74 -15.03 17.85
C ALA A 253 -0.71 -14.49 17.84
N MET A 254 -1.30 -14.27 16.66
CA MET A 254 -2.69 -13.84 16.53
C MET A 254 -3.70 -14.91 16.99
N LEU A 255 -3.41 -16.19 16.76
CA LEU A 255 -4.28 -17.30 17.15
C LEU A 255 -4.14 -17.68 18.64
N GLU A 256 -2.95 -17.49 19.22
CA GLU A 256 -2.66 -17.79 20.62
C GLU A 256 -3.12 -16.70 21.59
N GLU A 257 -3.51 -15.54 21.05
CA GLU A 257 -4.05 -14.41 21.82
C GLU A 257 -5.43 -14.78 22.40
N ALA A 258 -5.42 -15.37 23.59
CA ALA A 258 -6.59 -15.96 24.27
C ALA A 258 -7.74 -14.98 24.54
N THR A 259 -7.49 -13.67 24.38
CA THR A 259 -8.49 -12.62 24.56
C THR A 259 -9.56 -12.60 23.46
N TYR A 260 -9.32 -13.24 22.30
CA TYR A 260 -10.21 -13.17 21.15
C TYR A 260 -10.53 -14.54 20.53
N ASP A 261 -11.82 -14.77 20.24
CA ASP A 261 -12.22 -15.78 19.26
C ASP A 261 -11.97 -15.23 17.84
N LEU A 262 -10.71 -15.15 17.43
CA LEU A 262 -10.33 -14.52 16.16
C LEU A 262 -11.02 -15.18 14.97
N ILE A 263 -11.06 -16.51 14.93
CA ILE A 263 -11.62 -17.27 13.82
C ILE A 263 -13.13 -17.06 13.72
N GLY A 264 -13.87 -17.16 14.83
CA GLY A 264 -15.32 -16.92 14.83
C GLY A 264 -15.67 -15.48 14.44
N ASN A 265 -14.89 -14.50 14.89
CA ASN A 265 -15.06 -13.11 14.48
C ASN A 265 -14.81 -12.92 12.98
N LEU A 266 -13.75 -13.52 12.44
CA LEU A 266 -13.43 -13.46 11.01
C LEU A 266 -14.52 -14.12 10.15
N GLN A 267 -15.06 -15.26 10.56
CA GLN A 267 -16.17 -15.92 9.87
C GLN A 267 -17.42 -15.03 9.82
N LYS A 268 -17.75 -14.37 10.93
CA LYS A 268 -18.85 -13.39 10.96
C LYS A 268 -18.58 -12.22 10.02
N MET A 269 -17.38 -11.64 10.08
CA MET A 269 -16.97 -10.49 9.24
C MET A 269 -16.89 -10.84 7.75
N LEU A 270 -16.60 -12.09 7.39
CA LEU A 270 -16.63 -12.59 6.01
C LEU A 270 -18.05 -12.52 5.42
N GLY A 271 -19.07 -12.72 6.25
CA GLY A 271 -20.47 -12.56 5.88
C GLY A 271 -20.89 -11.11 5.63
N GLU A 272 -20.22 -10.15 6.28
CA GLU A 272 -20.54 -8.72 6.24
C GLU A 272 -19.84 -8.01 5.06
N ASP A 273 -20.60 -7.37 4.15
CA ASP A 273 -20.06 -6.74 2.93
C ASP A 273 -18.90 -5.77 3.22
N LYS A 274 -19.01 -5.03 4.32
CA LYS A 274 -18.05 -3.99 4.71
C LYS A 274 -16.66 -4.52 5.03
N TYR A 275 -16.58 -5.67 5.70
CA TYR A 275 -15.32 -6.24 6.20
C TYR A 275 -14.82 -7.44 5.42
N ARG A 276 -15.63 -7.93 4.47
CA ARG A 276 -15.36 -9.16 3.73
C ARG A 276 -13.95 -9.22 3.16
N TYR A 277 -13.48 -8.14 2.55
CA TYR A 277 -12.13 -8.08 1.97
C TYR A 277 -11.04 -8.36 3.01
N VAL A 278 -11.05 -7.66 4.14
CA VAL A 278 -10.01 -7.81 5.18
C VAL A 278 -10.15 -9.12 5.95
N ALA A 279 -11.38 -9.60 6.15
CA ALA A 279 -11.63 -10.88 6.77
C ALA A 279 -11.11 -12.04 5.89
N ALA A 280 -11.45 -12.04 4.60
CA ALA A 280 -10.97 -13.05 3.66
C ALA A 280 -9.44 -13.04 3.55
N SER A 281 -8.87 -11.84 3.48
CA SER A 281 -7.43 -11.57 3.44
C SER A 281 -6.66 -12.14 4.64
N LEU A 282 -7.17 -11.91 5.86
CA LEU A 282 -6.53 -12.42 7.07
C LEU A 282 -6.77 -13.92 7.24
N LEU A 283 -7.98 -14.42 7.00
CA LEU A 283 -8.28 -15.86 6.99
C LEU A 283 -7.36 -16.61 6.04
N TRP A 284 -7.13 -16.08 4.84
CA TRP A 284 -6.22 -16.69 3.87
C TRP A 284 -4.81 -16.81 4.46
N SER A 285 -4.29 -15.74 5.04
CA SER A 285 -2.94 -15.73 5.64
C SER A 285 -2.82 -16.73 6.79
N LEU A 286 -3.87 -16.87 7.60
CA LEU A 286 -3.93 -17.87 8.69
C LEU A 286 -3.98 -19.29 8.13
N SER A 287 -4.77 -19.54 7.07
CA SER A 287 -4.88 -20.85 6.43
C SER A 287 -3.58 -21.31 5.76
N VAL A 288 -2.80 -20.39 5.17
CA VAL A 288 -1.50 -20.74 4.56
C VAL A 288 -0.48 -21.14 5.64
N HIS A 289 -0.48 -20.46 6.79
CA HIS A 289 0.65 -20.50 7.73
C HIS A 289 0.35 -21.13 9.10
N SER A 290 -0.90 -21.51 9.38
CA SER A 290 -1.31 -22.07 10.67
C SER A 290 -2.48 -23.05 10.52
N ASN A 291 -2.47 -23.83 9.44
CA ASN A 291 -3.54 -24.78 9.12
C ASN A 291 -3.75 -25.85 10.22
N ASP A 292 -2.65 -26.32 10.82
CA ASP A 292 -2.63 -27.26 11.94
C ASP A 292 -3.41 -26.73 13.16
N LYS A 293 -3.36 -25.42 13.39
CA LYS A 293 -4.08 -24.74 14.49
C LYS A 293 -5.51 -24.37 14.12
N MET A 294 -5.80 -24.18 12.83
CA MET A 294 -7.12 -23.74 12.36
C MET A 294 -8.11 -24.89 12.22
N GLY A 295 -7.66 -26.08 11.80
CA GLY A 295 -8.49 -27.28 11.68
C GLY A 295 -9.66 -27.20 10.67
N ASP A 296 -10.06 -28.34 10.11
CA ASP A 296 -11.10 -28.41 9.07
C ASP A 296 -12.46 -27.85 9.53
N GLN A 297 -12.75 -27.94 10.83
CA GLN A 297 -13.99 -27.48 11.45
C GLN A 297 -14.25 -25.97 11.28
N HIS A 298 -13.19 -25.17 11.10
CA HIS A 298 -13.30 -23.73 10.92
C HIS A 298 -13.12 -23.28 9.46
N LEU A 299 -12.42 -24.07 8.64
CA LEU A 299 -12.17 -23.75 7.23
C LEU A 299 -13.40 -24.01 6.36
N LEU A 300 -14.15 -25.08 6.60
CA LEU A 300 -15.30 -25.43 5.78
C LEU A 300 -16.44 -24.39 5.84
N PRO A 301 -16.83 -23.84 7.01
CA PRO A 301 -17.79 -22.73 7.05
C PRO A 301 -17.31 -21.49 6.31
N ALA A 302 -16.02 -21.14 6.41
CA ALA A 302 -15.44 -20.01 5.70
C ALA A 302 -15.47 -20.22 4.17
N LEU A 303 -15.18 -21.44 3.70
CA LEU A 303 -15.27 -21.80 2.28
C LEU A 303 -16.68 -21.59 1.73
N ARG A 304 -17.71 -22.05 2.45
CA ARG A 304 -19.12 -21.89 2.02
C ARG A 304 -19.54 -20.43 1.92
N VAL A 305 -19.21 -19.63 2.93
CA VAL A 305 -19.49 -18.19 2.91
C VAL A 305 -18.73 -17.51 1.77
N ALA A 306 -17.45 -17.87 1.55
CA ALA A 306 -16.67 -17.30 0.46
C ALA A 306 -17.26 -17.62 -0.92
N LEU A 307 -17.62 -18.89 -1.17
CA LEU A 307 -18.30 -19.32 -2.41
C LEU A 307 -19.60 -18.56 -2.65
N ALA A 308 -20.46 -18.48 -1.64
CA ALA A 308 -21.74 -17.77 -1.74
C ALA A 308 -21.56 -16.27 -2.05
N LYS A 309 -20.52 -15.63 -1.49
CA LYS A 309 -20.29 -14.18 -1.64
C LYS A 309 -19.46 -13.81 -2.87
N MET A 310 -18.81 -14.76 -3.55
CA MET A 310 -18.03 -14.48 -4.76
C MET A 310 -18.88 -14.05 -5.94
N SER A 311 -20.13 -14.51 -6.05
CA SER A 311 -21.04 -14.18 -7.15
C SER A 311 -21.22 -12.67 -7.33
N ASP A 312 -21.39 -11.94 -6.22
CA ASP A 312 -21.65 -10.49 -6.22
C ASP A 312 -20.40 -9.64 -5.98
N ALA A 313 -19.25 -10.27 -5.70
CA ALA A 313 -18.01 -9.56 -5.40
C ALA A 313 -17.30 -9.07 -6.66
N GLU A 314 -16.58 -7.95 -6.52
CA GLU A 314 -15.72 -7.35 -7.54
C GLU A 314 -14.41 -6.83 -6.93
N GLY A 315 -13.45 -6.47 -7.80
CA GLY A 315 -12.19 -5.83 -7.40
C GLY A 315 -11.40 -6.60 -6.34
N LYS A 316 -10.89 -5.89 -5.33
CA LYS A 316 -10.07 -6.46 -4.25
C LYS A 316 -10.82 -7.49 -3.41
N THR A 317 -12.13 -7.31 -3.22
CA THR A 317 -12.94 -8.26 -2.45
C THR A 317 -13.04 -9.60 -3.16
N LEU A 318 -13.31 -9.58 -4.47
CA LEU A 318 -13.33 -10.81 -5.28
C LEU A 318 -11.96 -11.50 -5.27
N GLU A 319 -10.88 -10.73 -5.42
CA GLU A 319 -9.51 -11.26 -5.39
C GLU A 319 -9.21 -12.01 -4.09
N ALA A 320 -9.51 -11.39 -2.95
CA ALA A 320 -9.30 -11.99 -1.63
C ALA A 320 -10.14 -13.24 -1.40
N LEU A 321 -11.40 -13.25 -1.86
CA LEU A 321 -12.27 -14.42 -1.76
C LEU A 321 -11.76 -15.59 -2.62
N ILE A 322 -11.36 -15.33 -3.87
CA ILE A 322 -10.83 -16.38 -4.75
C ILE A 322 -9.58 -16.98 -4.12
N GLY A 323 -8.62 -16.17 -3.64
CA GLY A 323 -7.43 -16.76 -3.07
C GLY A 323 -7.66 -17.46 -1.73
N LEU A 324 -8.58 -16.99 -0.87
CA LEU A 324 -9.03 -17.75 0.31
C LEU A 324 -9.59 -19.11 -0.09
N THR A 325 -10.57 -19.14 -1.00
CA THR A 325 -11.20 -20.38 -1.47
C THR A 325 -10.15 -21.31 -2.09
N SER A 326 -9.23 -20.80 -2.91
CA SER A 326 -8.19 -21.60 -3.55
C SER A 326 -7.26 -22.21 -2.51
N GLN A 327 -6.87 -21.45 -1.49
CA GLN A 327 -6.02 -21.95 -0.41
C GLN A 327 -6.71 -23.04 0.39
N ILE A 328 -7.98 -22.84 0.76
CA ILE A 328 -8.74 -23.85 1.49
C ILE A 328 -8.83 -25.12 0.67
N ILE A 329 -9.15 -25.03 -0.63
CA ILE A 329 -9.21 -26.21 -1.52
C ILE A 329 -7.86 -26.94 -1.59
N CYS A 330 -6.74 -26.22 -1.70
CA CYS A 330 -5.41 -26.84 -1.73
C CYS A 330 -5.01 -27.50 -0.40
N THR A 331 -5.49 -26.97 0.72
CA THR A 331 -5.00 -27.33 2.07
C THR A 331 -5.90 -28.35 2.74
N SER A 332 -7.20 -28.25 2.52
CA SER A 332 -8.12 -29.32 2.89
C SER A 332 -7.78 -30.48 1.97
N SER A 333 -7.21 -31.55 2.54
CA SER A 333 -7.50 -32.86 2.00
C SER A 333 -9.01 -33.00 2.12
N ILE A 334 -9.75 -32.60 1.09
CA ILE A 334 -11.16 -32.92 0.93
C ILE A 334 -11.18 -34.44 0.73
N HIS A 335 -10.88 -35.18 1.79
CA HIS A 335 -11.20 -36.57 1.90
C HIS A 335 -12.72 -36.57 1.90
N GLU A 336 -13.30 -37.15 0.85
CA GLU A 336 -14.74 -37.28 0.63
C GLU A 336 -15.46 -37.75 1.92
N ASP A 337 -14.78 -38.52 2.77
CA ASP A 337 -15.28 -39.04 4.05
C ASP A 337 -15.57 -38.01 5.16
N LYS A 338 -15.01 -36.78 5.12
CA LYS A 338 -15.15 -35.81 6.22
C LYS A 338 -16.10 -34.65 5.93
N VAL A 339 -16.47 -34.43 4.68
CA VAL A 339 -17.40 -33.35 4.31
C VAL A 339 -18.82 -33.92 4.30
N LYS A 340 -19.57 -33.70 5.38
CA LYS A 340 -20.97 -34.18 5.53
C LYS A 340 -21.93 -33.70 4.43
N GLU A 341 -21.56 -32.67 3.68
CA GLU A 341 -22.29 -32.16 2.50
C GLU A 341 -21.29 -31.59 1.49
N PRO A 342 -21.04 -32.28 0.36
CA PRO A 342 -20.09 -31.85 -0.67
C PRO A 342 -20.48 -30.50 -1.28
N VAL A 343 -19.49 -29.79 -1.83
CA VAL A 343 -19.74 -28.61 -2.68
C VAL A 343 -20.68 -29.04 -3.81
N SER A 344 -21.80 -28.35 -4.00
CA SER A 344 -22.78 -28.78 -4.99
C SER A 344 -22.29 -28.53 -6.42
N ASP A 345 -22.73 -29.34 -7.38
CA ASP A 345 -22.45 -29.10 -8.81
C ASP A 345 -22.87 -27.70 -9.26
N ALA A 346 -23.91 -27.14 -8.63
CA ALA A 346 -24.37 -25.78 -8.86
C ALA A 346 -23.33 -24.74 -8.39
N ASP A 347 -22.71 -24.93 -7.22
CA ASP A 347 -21.66 -24.05 -6.71
C ASP A 347 -20.44 -24.06 -7.63
N VAL A 348 -20.03 -25.24 -8.09
CA VAL A 348 -18.92 -25.39 -9.05
C VAL A 348 -19.24 -24.73 -10.38
N ALA A 349 -20.45 -24.92 -10.91
CA ALA A 349 -20.89 -24.29 -12.15
C ALA A 349 -20.96 -22.74 -12.03
N ASN A 350 -21.40 -22.22 -10.88
CA ASN A 350 -21.44 -20.80 -10.60
C ASN A 350 -20.03 -20.22 -10.46
N LEU A 351 -19.13 -20.93 -9.76
CA LEU A 351 -17.71 -20.57 -9.66
C LEU A 351 -17.07 -20.50 -11.04
N ALA A 352 -17.22 -21.54 -11.86
CA ALA A 352 -16.68 -21.58 -13.22
C ALA A 352 -17.20 -20.42 -14.06
N GLN A 353 -18.51 -20.14 -14.00
CA GLN A 353 -19.12 -18.99 -14.69
C GLN A 353 -18.50 -17.66 -14.24
N LYS A 354 -18.42 -17.41 -12.92
CA LYS A 354 -17.86 -16.16 -12.37
C LYS A 354 -16.40 -15.98 -12.78
N MET A 355 -15.60 -17.04 -12.78
CA MET A 355 -14.20 -17.00 -13.21
C MET A 355 -14.08 -16.65 -14.70
N VAL A 356 -14.89 -17.29 -15.56
CA VAL A 356 -14.93 -17.01 -17.01
C VAL A 356 -15.36 -15.57 -17.29
N ASP A 357 -16.43 -15.12 -16.65
CA ASP A 357 -16.95 -13.76 -16.83
C ASP A 357 -15.92 -12.72 -16.40
N THR A 358 -15.25 -12.96 -15.27
CA THR A 358 -14.18 -12.07 -14.76
C THR A 358 -12.98 -12.06 -15.71
N LEU A 359 -12.50 -13.21 -16.19
CA LEU A 359 -11.41 -13.25 -17.18
C LEU A 359 -11.77 -12.54 -18.49
N ASN A 360 -13.03 -12.64 -18.91
CA ASN A 360 -13.50 -12.02 -20.14
C ASN A 360 -13.73 -10.50 -20.00
N SER A 361 -14.17 -10.04 -18.82
CA SER A 361 -14.48 -8.64 -18.51
C SER A 361 -13.25 -7.79 -18.22
N ILE A 362 -12.11 -8.41 -17.85
CA ILE A 362 -10.80 -7.75 -17.77
C ILE A 362 -10.43 -7.29 -19.19
N LYS A 363 -10.94 -6.13 -19.59
CA LYS A 363 -10.47 -5.38 -20.76
C LYS A 363 -8.97 -5.14 -20.60
N GLN A 364 -8.30 -4.86 -21.72
CA GLN A 364 -6.87 -4.59 -21.93
C GLN A 364 -6.25 -3.47 -21.05
N SER A 365 -6.52 -3.48 -19.74
CA SER A 365 -5.96 -2.57 -18.75
C SER A 365 -4.72 -3.22 -18.14
N PRO A 366 -3.58 -2.51 -18.08
CA PRO A 366 -2.36 -3.01 -17.45
C PRO A 366 -2.48 -3.25 -15.93
N GLU A 367 -3.60 -2.86 -15.30
CA GLU A 367 -3.78 -2.89 -13.84
C GLU A 367 -4.31 -4.23 -13.27
N TYR A 368 -4.57 -5.26 -14.08
CA TYR A 368 -5.09 -6.55 -13.56
C TYR A 368 -4.32 -7.84 -13.98
N PRO A 369 -2.97 -7.90 -13.96
CA PRO A 369 -2.26 -9.18 -14.00
C PRO A 369 -2.58 -10.06 -12.76
N ARG A 370 -2.84 -9.42 -11.61
CA ARG A 370 -3.17 -10.09 -10.33
C ARG A 370 -4.41 -10.97 -10.40
N MET A 371 -5.54 -10.36 -10.78
CA MET A 371 -6.82 -11.08 -10.86
C MET A 371 -6.73 -12.26 -11.81
N ARG A 372 -6.08 -12.09 -12.98
CA ARG A 372 -5.88 -13.19 -13.94
C ARG A 372 -5.11 -14.34 -13.31
N ARG A 373 -4.00 -14.08 -12.60
CA ARG A 373 -3.26 -15.14 -11.92
C ARG A 373 -4.10 -15.83 -10.85
N VAL A 374 -4.77 -15.07 -9.99
CA VAL A 374 -5.53 -15.64 -8.87
C VAL A 374 -6.65 -16.56 -9.39
N ILE A 375 -7.31 -16.18 -10.48
CA ILE A 375 -8.28 -17.04 -11.17
C ILE A 375 -7.61 -18.30 -11.73
N VAL A 376 -6.46 -18.18 -12.41
CA VAL A 376 -5.75 -19.34 -12.97
C VAL A 376 -5.29 -20.30 -11.87
N LYS A 377 -4.76 -19.80 -10.75
CA LYS A 377 -4.39 -20.61 -9.58
C LYS A 377 -5.61 -21.32 -8.98
N MET A 378 -6.76 -20.64 -8.88
CA MET A 378 -8.02 -21.26 -8.47
C MET A 378 -8.43 -22.40 -9.41
N VAL A 379 -8.38 -22.19 -10.73
CA VAL A 379 -8.71 -23.24 -11.71
C VAL A 379 -7.82 -24.45 -11.51
N ILE A 380 -6.49 -24.25 -11.37
CA ILE A 380 -5.55 -25.35 -11.10
C ILE A 380 -5.92 -26.06 -9.80
N ALA A 381 -6.15 -25.31 -8.71
CA ALA A 381 -6.50 -25.88 -7.40
C ALA A 381 -7.76 -26.76 -7.47
N VAL A 382 -8.80 -26.31 -8.16
CA VAL A 382 -10.03 -27.09 -8.34
C VAL A 382 -9.75 -28.37 -9.15
N MET A 383 -9.03 -28.26 -10.27
CA MET A 383 -8.74 -29.43 -11.12
C MET A 383 -7.81 -30.46 -10.44
N GLU A 384 -6.87 -30.00 -9.62
CA GLU A 384 -5.99 -30.87 -8.83
C GLU A 384 -6.76 -31.55 -7.68
N SER A 385 -7.80 -30.90 -7.15
CA SER A 385 -8.64 -31.47 -6.09
C SER A 385 -9.63 -32.51 -6.62
N CYS A 386 -10.28 -32.27 -7.77
CA CYS A 386 -11.23 -33.18 -8.38
C CYS A 386 -11.32 -32.94 -9.90
N SER A 387 -10.90 -33.95 -10.68
CA SER A 387 -10.88 -33.88 -12.14
C SER A 387 -12.28 -33.86 -12.77
N ASP A 388 -13.31 -34.33 -12.07
CA ASP A 388 -14.67 -34.44 -12.60
C ASP A 388 -15.28 -33.08 -12.96
N TYR A 389 -14.78 -32.02 -12.31
CA TYR A 389 -15.18 -30.64 -12.57
C TYR A 389 -14.64 -30.10 -13.91
N ALA A 390 -13.69 -30.78 -14.57
CA ALA A 390 -13.13 -30.36 -15.85
C ALA A 390 -14.22 -30.14 -16.91
N THR A 391 -15.17 -31.08 -17.02
CA THR A 391 -16.29 -31.00 -17.97
C THR A 391 -17.18 -29.78 -17.72
N THR A 392 -17.39 -29.42 -16.46
CA THR A 392 -18.17 -28.24 -16.07
C THR A 392 -17.44 -26.95 -16.44
N PHE A 393 -16.14 -26.85 -16.15
CA PHE A 393 -15.33 -25.67 -16.51
C PHE A 393 -15.20 -25.53 -18.04
N GLU A 394 -15.06 -26.64 -18.75
CA GLU A 394 -15.02 -26.67 -20.21
C GLU A 394 -16.34 -26.16 -20.81
N ARG A 395 -17.49 -26.72 -20.38
CA ARG A 395 -18.83 -26.30 -20.82
C ARG A 395 -19.10 -24.81 -20.57
N LYS A 396 -18.53 -24.26 -19.49
CA LYS A 396 -18.63 -22.83 -19.15
C LYS A 396 -17.69 -21.94 -19.97
N GLY A 397 -16.83 -22.51 -20.82
CA GLY A 397 -15.96 -21.77 -21.72
C GLY A 397 -14.60 -21.39 -21.13
N MET A 398 -14.14 -22.06 -20.06
CA MET A 398 -12.86 -21.76 -19.41
C MET A 398 -11.67 -21.86 -20.38
N MET A 399 -11.64 -22.86 -21.26
CA MET A 399 -10.58 -23.02 -22.26
C MET A 399 -10.44 -21.82 -23.19
N ALA A 400 -11.56 -21.23 -23.62
CA ALA A 400 -11.58 -20.05 -24.46
C ALA A 400 -11.07 -18.81 -23.70
N ALA A 401 -11.50 -18.65 -22.44
CA ALA A 401 -11.05 -17.55 -21.57
C ALA A 401 -9.54 -17.63 -21.28
N LEU A 402 -9.01 -18.81 -20.93
CA LEU A 402 -7.58 -19.03 -20.72
C LEU A 402 -6.77 -18.77 -21.99
N SER A 403 -7.27 -19.19 -23.15
CA SER A 403 -6.62 -18.92 -24.44
C SER A 403 -6.60 -17.42 -24.78
N LYS A 404 -7.61 -16.66 -24.36
CA LYS A 404 -7.62 -15.19 -24.49
C LYS A 404 -6.55 -14.56 -23.59
N VAL A 405 -6.41 -15.04 -22.35
CA VAL A 405 -5.32 -14.63 -21.45
C VAL A 405 -3.97 -14.89 -22.11
N GLU A 406 -3.73 -16.11 -22.58
CA GLU A 406 -2.46 -16.51 -23.24
C GLU A 406 -2.09 -15.60 -24.43
N ARG A 407 -3.06 -15.27 -25.30
CA ARG A 407 -2.83 -14.34 -26.42
C ARG A 407 -2.47 -12.94 -25.95
N THR A 408 -3.13 -12.47 -24.89
CA THR A 408 -2.86 -11.17 -24.28
C THR A 408 -1.44 -11.13 -23.71
N LEU A 409 -1.00 -12.19 -23.02
CA LEU A 409 0.37 -12.31 -22.51
C LEU A 409 1.43 -12.16 -23.60
N LYS A 410 1.19 -12.75 -24.78
CA LYS A 410 2.13 -12.69 -25.91
C LYS A 410 2.22 -11.28 -26.55
N LEU A 411 1.14 -10.51 -26.49
CA LEU A 411 1.07 -9.16 -27.07
C LEU A 411 1.76 -8.11 -26.20
N TYR A 412 1.65 -8.24 -24.88
CA TYR A 412 2.31 -7.35 -23.94
C TYR A 412 3.58 -8.03 -23.43
N LYS A 413 4.76 -7.65 -23.94
CA LYS A 413 6.09 -7.98 -23.35
C LYS A 413 6.27 -7.45 -21.90
N VAL A 414 5.19 -7.08 -21.22
CA VAL A 414 5.13 -6.22 -20.03
C VAL A 414 4.56 -6.96 -18.82
N GLU A 415 4.38 -8.29 -18.87
CA GLU A 415 4.23 -9.05 -17.61
C GLU A 415 5.60 -9.36 -16.96
N LYS A 416 6.50 -8.37 -16.98
CA LYS A 416 7.45 -8.13 -15.88
C LYS A 416 6.80 -7.38 -14.71
N CYS A 417 5.48 -7.34 -14.65
CA CYS A 417 4.77 -6.91 -13.46
C CYS A 417 4.74 -8.08 -12.48
N ASP A 418 5.84 -8.27 -11.76
CA ASP A 418 5.97 -9.15 -10.58
C ASP A 418 5.17 -8.63 -9.38
N VAL A 419 3.99 -8.11 -9.67
CA VAL A 419 3.14 -7.40 -8.74
C VAL A 419 2.12 -8.44 -8.29
N PHE A 420 2.57 -9.42 -7.50
CA PHE A 420 1.74 -10.52 -7.02
C PHE A 420 1.09 -10.23 -5.67
N TYR A 421 0.17 -11.12 -5.30
CA TYR A 421 -0.56 -11.25 -4.04
C TYR A 421 0.14 -10.48 -2.90
N TYR A 422 -0.37 -9.30 -2.54
CA TYR A 422 0.21 -8.35 -1.58
C TYR A 422 1.61 -7.73 -1.84
N LYS A 423 2.40 -8.26 -2.75
CA LYS A 423 3.64 -7.65 -3.26
C LYS A 423 3.31 -6.53 -4.25
N ALA A 424 3.03 -5.35 -3.73
CA ALA A 424 3.24 -4.12 -4.49
C ALA A 424 4.69 -3.65 -4.31
N GLY A 425 5.69 -4.40 -4.81
CA GLY A 425 7.07 -3.90 -4.77
C GLY A 425 8.22 -4.89 -4.87
N VAL A 426 8.04 -6.19 -4.72
CA VAL A 426 9.19 -7.10 -4.68
C VAL A 426 9.10 -8.14 -5.79
N VAL A 427 9.93 -7.95 -6.83
CA VAL A 427 10.33 -8.99 -7.78
C VAL A 427 10.86 -10.18 -6.97
N LEU A 428 10.18 -11.33 -7.04
CA LEU A 428 10.78 -12.62 -6.69
C LEU A 428 10.91 -13.40 -7.99
N GLU A 429 12.14 -13.73 -8.35
CA GLU A 429 12.51 -14.60 -9.47
C GLU A 429 12.01 -16.06 -9.30
N THR A 430 11.19 -16.36 -8.28
CA THR A 430 10.84 -17.71 -7.85
C THR A 430 9.39 -18.14 -8.08
N GLU A 431 8.49 -17.26 -8.54
CA GLU A 431 7.10 -17.66 -8.84
C GLU A 431 6.91 -18.05 -10.33
N GLU A 432 6.31 -19.22 -10.58
CA GLU A 432 6.00 -19.77 -11.90
C GLU A 432 5.30 -18.75 -12.84
N PRO A 433 5.86 -18.40 -14.01
CA PRO A 433 5.29 -17.42 -14.92
C PRO A 433 3.80 -17.64 -15.21
N LEU A 434 3.00 -16.57 -15.35
CA LEU A 434 1.56 -16.73 -15.61
C LEU A 434 1.27 -17.54 -16.89
N SER A 435 2.15 -17.47 -17.89
CA SER A 435 2.07 -18.30 -19.09
C SER A 435 2.14 -19.81 -18.80
N GLU A 436 2.98 -20.21 -17.86
CA GLU A 436 3.16 -21.61 -17.46
C GLU A 436 1.95 -22.09 -16.65
N LEU A 437 1.46 -21.25 -15.72
CA LEU A 437 0.21 -21.52 -15.00
C LEU A 437 -0.98 -21.67 -15.95
N VAL A 438 -1.11 -20.81 -16.96
CA VAL A 438 -2.18 -20.92 -17.97
C VAL A 438 -2.04 -22.21 -18.77
N ALA A 439 -0.82 -22.60 -19.16
CA ALA A 439 -0.58 -23.86 -19.84
C ALA A 439 -0.94 -25.06 -18.96
N LYS A 440 -0.57 -25.04 -17.68
CA LYS A 440 -0.93 -26.06 -16.69
C LYS A 440 -2.45 -26.19 -16.54
N ALA A 441 -3.15 -25.07 -16.35
CA ALA A 441 -4.61 -25.04 -16.24
C ALA A 441 -5.30 -25.65 -17.47
N LYS A 442 -4.86 -25.30 -18.69
CA LYS A 442 -5.42 -25.86 -19.93
C LYS A 442 -5.21 -27.38 -20.02
N ARG A 443 -4.03 -27.89 -19.63
CA ARG A 443 -3.73 -29.33 -19.62
C ARG A 443 -4.59 -30.11 -18.64
N LEU A 444 -4.90 -29.51 -17.49
CA LEU A 444 -5.75 -30.14 -16.47
C LEU A 444 -7.22 -30.20 -16.89
N ILE A 445 -7.70 -29.21 -17.65
CA ILE A 445 -9.08 -29.19 -18.18
C ILE A 445 -9.23 -30.15 -19.36
N ASP A 446 -8.28 -30.13 -20.30
CA ASP A 446 -8.28 -31.03 -21.46
C ASP A 446 -6.87 -31.63 -21.66
N PRO A 447 -6.63 -32.86 -21.15
CA PRO A 447 -5.37 -33.57 -21.34
C PRO A 447 -5.04 -33.83 -22.83
N ALA A 448 -6.04 -33.92 -23.72
CA ALA A 448 -5.86 -34.20 -25.13
C ALA A 448 -5.41 -32.95 -25.93
N ALA A 449 -5.79 -31.74 -25.50
CA ALA A 449 -5.28 -30.49 -26.09
C ALA A 449 -3.75 -30.35 -26.02
N ALA A 450 -3.09 -31.01 -25.06
CA ALA A 450 -1.63 -31.00 -24.90
C ALA A 450 -0.90 -31.80 -26.01
N ALA A 451 -1.51 -32.89 -26.50
CA ALA A 451 -0.92 -33.74 -27.53
C ALA A 451 -0.90 -33.03 -28.90
N SER A 452 -1.93 -32.25 -29.22
CA SER A 452 -1.99 -31.47 -30.45
C SER A 452 -0.97 -30.34 -30.49
N THR A 453 -0.63 -29.74 -29.34
CA THR A 453 0.33 -28.63 -29.29
C THR A 453 1.78 -29.09 -29.55
N ARG A 454 2.13 -30.35 -29.20
CA ARG A 454 3.44 -30.96 -29.51
C ARG A 454 3.58 -31.40 -30.97
N LEU A 455 2.48 -31.74 -31.63
CA LEU A 455 2.47 -32.08 -33.06
C LEU A 455 2.68 -30.84 -33.94
N PHE A 456 2.26 -29.65 -33.52
CA PHE A 456 2.55 -28.41 -34.26
C PHE A 456 3.96 -27.85 -34.01
N SER A 457 4.61 -28.15 -32.88
CA SER A 457 6.00 -27.73 -32.63
C SER A 457 7.07 -28.65 -33.23
N SER A 458 6.66 -29.76 -33.86
CA SER A 458 7.56 -30.67 -34.60
C SER A 458 7.55 -30.43 -36.11
N PHE A 459 6.86 -29.38 -36.58
CA PHE A 459 6.78 -28.93 -37.97
C PHE A 459 7.15 -27.45 -38.15
N GLN A 460 8.14 -26.95 -37.40
CA GLN A 460 8.78 -25.65 -37.65
C GLN A 460 10.30 -25.74 -37.56
#